data_AF-A0A0G0WW18-F1
#
_entry.id   AF-A0A0G0WW18-F1
#
_cell.length_a   1.000
_cell.length_b   1.000
_cell.length_c   1.000
_cell.angle_alpha   90.00
_cell.angle_beta   90.00
_cell.angle_gamma   90.00
#
_symmetry.space_group_name_H-M   'P 1'
#
loop_
_entity.id
_entity.type
_entity.pdbx_description
1 polymer ?
#
loop_
_entity_poly.entity_id
_entity_poly.type
_entity_poly.pdbx_seq_one_letter_code
_entity_poly.pdbx_strand_id
1 'polypeptide(L)'
;MKKKLERGLSLIEILVVVTIFAVLGVIISGSLILTIQGTKKSESLIKVRENINYSLAVIERNLRNASVVLDCPNTDTSKITYMDQFGISSSFSCVNVGAATDSHIASGSARLTSDSIKIIQCSFVCTRADLSNPPSVKVNLTVQDTTYSGSQGSNVTTESKIYLRN
;
A
#
# COMPACT_ATOMS: atom_id res chain seq x y z
N MET A 1 69.21 -29.98 -20.29
CA MET A 1 67.90 -29.43 -19.89
C MET A 1 66.79 -30.25 -20.54
N LYS A 2 66.05 -31.08 -19.78
CA LYS A 2 64.88 -31.79 -20.32
C LYS A 2 63.66 -30.87 -20.23
N LYS A 3 63.11 -30.47 -21.39
CA LYS A 3 61.81 -29.77 -21.47
C LYS A 3 60.71 -30.77 -21.10
N LYS A 4 59.92 -30.43 -20.09
CA LYS A 4 58.69 -31.14 -19.72
C LYS A 4 57.65 -30.83 -20.80
N LEU A 5 57.07 -31.86 -21.43
CA LEU A 5 55.87 -31.65 -22.27
C LEU A 5 54.68 -31.44 -21.33
N GLU A 6 54.09 -30.26 -21.39
CA GLU A 6 52.80 -29.95 -20.78
C GLU A 6 51.71 -30.80 -21.46
N ARG A 7 50.88 -31.51 -20.68
CA ARG A 7 49.79 -32.33 -21.20
C ARG A 7 48.65 -31.41 -21.66
N GLY A 8 48.15 -31.64 -22.88
CA GLY A 8 46.97 -30.93 -23.41
C GLY A 8 45.67 -31.42 -22.78
N LEU A 9 44.71 -30.51 -22.63
CA LEU A 9 43.33 -30.82 -22.22
C LEU A 9 42.59 -31.60 -23.31
N SER A 10 41.79 -32.58 -22.90
CA SER A 10 40.91 -33.30 -23.83
C SER A 10 39.68 -32.47 -24.18
N LEU A 11 39.17 -32.59 -25.41
CA LEU A 11 37.94 -31.92 -25.84
C LEU A 11 36.75 -32.27 -24.93
N ILE A 12 36.68 -33.50 -24.43
CA ILE A 12 35.63 -33.92 -23.49
C ILE A 12 35.73 -33.19 -22.15
N GLU A 13 36.95 -32.90 -21.70
CA GLU A 13 37.22 -32.25 -20.42
C GLU A 13 36.79 -30.79 -20.46
N ILE A 14 37.05 -30.09 -21.58
CA ILE A 14 36.54 -28.74 -21.83
C ILE A 14 35.01 -28.73 -21.95
N LEU A 15 34.42 -29.71 -22.64
CA LEU A 15 32.96 -29.80 -22.80
C LEU A 15 32.25 -29.97 -21.44
N VAL A 16 32.75 -30.87 -20.59
CA VAL A 16 32.22 -31.07 -19.23
C VAL A 16 32.30 -29.77 -18.43
N VAL A 17 33.44 -29.08 -18.45
CA VAL A 17 33.62 -27.81 -17.71
C VAL A 17 32.63 -26.74 -18.18
N VAL A 18 32.45 -26.55 -19.48
CA VAL A 18 31.50 -25.57 -20.02
C VAL A 18 30.06 -25.91 -19.62
N THR A 19 29.67 -27.19 -19.65
CA THR A 19 28.32 -27.59 -19.23
C THR A 19 28.06 -27.32 -17.75
N ILE A 20 29.05 -27.57 -16.88
CA ILE A 20 28.94 -27.27 -15.45
C ILE A 20 28.78 -25.76 -15.24
N PHE A 21 29.61 -24.93 -15.91
CA PHE A 21 29.50 -23.48 -15.81
C PHE A 21 28.17 -22.94 -16.34
N ALA A 22 27.64 -23.52 -17.42
CA ALA A 22 26.34 -23.15 -17.96
C ALA A 22 25.21 -23.41 -16.94
N VAL A 23 25.20 -24.59 -16.31
CA VAL A 23 24.21 -24.94 -15.28
C VAL A 23 24.32 -24.02 -14.06
N LEU A 24 25.54 -23.76 -13.58
CA LEU A 24 25.78 -22.83 -12.48
C LEU A 24 25.31 -21.41 -12.81
N GLY A 25 25.56 -20.94 -14.04
CA GLY A 25 25.11 -19.64 -14.52
C GLY A 25 23.60 -19.48 -14.43
N VAL A 26 22.84 -20.48 -14.88
CA VAL A 26 21.37 -20.47 -14.82
C VAL A 26 20.86 -20.36 -13.38
N ILE A 27 21.46 -21.11 -12.44
CA ILE A 27 21.05 -21.10 -11.03
C ILE A 27 21.29 -19.71 -10.40
N ILE A 28 22.44 -19.09 -10.69
CA ILE A 28 22.79 -17.76 -10.18
C ILE A 28 21.83 -16.71 -10.74
N SER A 29 21.60 -16.71 -12.05
CA SER A 29 20.68 -15.76 -12.69
C SER A 29 19.25 -15.90 -12.15
N GLY A 30 18.77 -17.13 -11.96
CA GLY A 30 17.45 -17.37 -11.38
C GLY A 30 17.32 -16.79 -9.97
N SER A 31 18.34 -16.97 -9.13
CA SER A 31 18.37 -16.45 -7.76
C SER A 31 18.35 -14.92 -7.72
N LEU A 32 19.08 -14.27 -8.62
CA LEU A 32 19.10 -12.80 -8.73
C LEU A 32 17.75 -12.23 -9.15
N ILE A 33 17.08 -12.85 -10.14
CA ILE A 33 15.77 -12.42 -10.61
C ILE A 33 14.72 -12.50 -9.49
N LEU A 34 14.71 -13.61 -8.73
CA LEU A 34 13.82 -13.78 -7.59
C LEU A 34 14.06 -12.72 -6.52
N THR A 35 15.33 -12.40 -6.24
CA THR A 35 15.70 -11.36 -5.27
C THR A 35 15.17 -9.99 -5.70
N ILE A 36 15.33 -9.62 -6.98
CA ILE A 36 14.85 -8.33 -7.51
C ILE A 36 13.33 -8.21 -7.41
N GLN A 37 12.59 -9.28 -7.75
CA GLN A 37 11.13 -9.29 -7.62
C GLN A 37 10.69 -9.16 -6.15
N GLY A 38 11.40 -9.84 -5.23
CA GLY A 38 11.18 -9.72 -3.80
C GLY A 38 11.37 -8.28 -3.30
N THR A 39 12.46 -7.62 -3.70
CA THR A 39 12.74 -6.23 -3.33
C THR A 39 11.67 -5.27 -3.85
N LYS A 40 11.24 -5.40 -5.12
CA LYS A 40 10.19 -4.55 -5.71
C LYS A 40 8.87 -4.67 -4.96
N LYS A 41 8.46 -5.90 -4.63
CA LYS A 41 7.24 -6.15 -3.86
C LYS A 41 7.34 -5.56 -2.45
N SER A 42 8.49 -5.69 -1.79
CA SER A 42 8.72 -5.13 -0.46
C SER A 42 8.65 -3.61 -0.47
N GLU A 43 9.28 -2.95 -1.45
CA GLU A 43 9.24 -1.50 -1.61
C GLU A 43 7.80 -1.00 -1.85
N SER A 44 7.06 -1.69 -2.72
CA SER A 44 5.65 -1.40 -2.99
C SER A 44 4.79 -1.53 -1.72
N LEU A 45 4.99 -2.60 -0.93
CA LEU A 45 4.29 -2.81 0.34
C LEU A 45 4.58 -1.70 1.35
N ILE A 46 5.85 -1.31 1.52
CA ILE A 46 6.26 -0.25 2.44
C ILE A 46 5.59 1.06 2.05
N LYS A 47 5.69 1.45 0.78
CA LYS A 47 5.10 2.67 0.25
C LYS A 47 3.59 2.73 0.47
N VAL A 48 2.87 1.66 0.14
CA VAL A 48 1.41 1.58 0.34
C VAL A 48 1.08 1.70 1.84
N ARG A 49 1.80 1.00 2.72
CA ARG A 49 1.59 1.08 4.18
C ARG A 49 1.84 2.46 4.74
N GLU A 50 2.92 3.13 4.35
CA GLU A 50 3.23 4.49 4.81
C GLU A 50 2.12 5.47 4.43
N ASN A 51 1.65 5.42 3.19
CA ASN A 51 0.56 6.29 2.73
C ASN A 51 -0.76 6.02 3.47
N ILE A 52 -1.13 4.74 3.68
CA ILE A 52 -2.32 4.38 4.44
C ILE A 52 -2.18 4.84 5.88
N ASN A 53 -1.06 4.54 6.54
CA ASN A 53 -0.85 4.87 7.95
C ASN A 53 -0.87 6.38 8.18
N TYR A 54 -0.25 7.15 7.28
CA TYR A 54 -0.30 8.61 7.32
C TYR A 54 -1.73 9.13 7.18
N SER A 55 -2.44 8.68 6.13
CA SER A 55 -3.81 9.12 5.86
C SER A 55 -4.75 8.75 7.00
N LEU A 56 -4.63 7.53 7.52
CA LEU A 56 -5.43 7.04 8.63
C LEU A 56 -5.12 7.82 9.91
N ALA A 57 -3.86 8.07 10.25
CA ALA A 57 -3.50 8.85 11.43
C ALA A 57 -4.08 10.29 11.38
N VAL A 58 -4.10 10.91 10.20
CA VAL A 58 -4.72 12.23 10.00
C VAL A 58 -6.24 12.15 10.19
N ILE A 59 -6.89 11.16 9.59
CA ILE A 59 -8.34 10.93 9.73
C ILE A 59 -8.71 10.66 11.19
N GLU A 60 -8.01 9.75 11.85
CA GLU A 60 -8.21 9.40 13.26
C GLU A 60 -8.07 10.61 14.17
N ARG A 61 -6.98 11.39 13.99
CA ARG A 61 -6.74 12.59 14.79
C ARG A 61 -7.85 13.61 14.62
N ASN A 62 -8.27 13.88 13.38
CA ASN A 62 -9.26 14.92 13.12
C ASN A 62 -10.67 14.48 13.55
N LEU A 63 -11.05 13.22 13.30
CA LEU A 63 -12.35 12.70 13.73
C LEU A 63 -12.43 12.56 15.25
N ARG A 64 -11.37 12.10 15.92
CA ARG A 64 -11.37 12.01 17.39
C ARG A 64 -11.48 13.38 18.08
N ASN A 65 -10.96 14.43 17.44
CA ASN A 65 -11.07 15.82 17.90
C ASN A 65 -12.28 16.56 17.29
N ALA A 66 -13.12 15.89 16.50
CA ALA A 66 -14.33 16.51 15.96
C ALA A 66 -15.34 16.74 17.09
N SER A 67 -16.02 17.88 17.04
CA SER A 67 -17.11 18.18 17.97
C SER A 67 -18.38 17.42 17.61
N VAL A 68 -18.67 17.30 16.31
CA VAL A 68 -19.82 16.56 15.78
C VAL A 68 -19.55 16.09 14.35
N VAL A 69 -20.12 14.94 13.99
CA VAL A 69 -20.22 14.49 12.59
C VAL A 69 -21.60 14.89 12.08
N LEU A 70 -21.63 15.70 11.01
CA LEU A 70 -22.87 16.31 10.52
C LEU A 70 -23.81 15.27 9.89
N ASP A 71 -23.24 14.27 9.21
CA ASP A 71 -23.97 13.27 8.44
C ASP A 71 -23.93 11.90 9.14
N CYS A 72 -24.40 11.79 10.40
CA CYS A 72 -24.40 10.50 11.11
C CYS A 72 -25.83 10.00 11.38
N PRO A 73 -26.23 8.77 10.98
CA PRO A 73 -25.52 7.87 10.09
C PRO A 73 -25.49 8.43 8.66
N ASN A 74 -24.39 8.21 7.94
CA ASN A 74 -24.24 8.71 6.59
C ASN A 74 -24.88 7.77 5.57
N THR A 75 -25.49 8.34 4.54
CA THR A 75 -26.00 7.57 3.39
C THR A 75 -24.90 7.35 2.35
N ASP A 76 -24.01 8.32 2.17
CA ASP A 76 -22.85 8.23 1.29
C ASP A 76 -21.62 7.79 2.08
N THR A 77 -21.10 6.61 1.79
CA THR A 77 -19.91 6.08 2.46
C THR A 77 -18.60 6.58 1.87
N SER A 78 -18.62 7.26 0.72
CA SER A 78 -17.40 7.78 0.08
C SER A 78 -16.93 9.09 0.69
N LYS A 79 -17.79 9.77 1.44
CA LYS A 79 -17.53 11.06 2.07
C LYS A 79 -18.06 11.09 3.50
N ILE A 80 -17.37 11.82 4.37
CA ILE A 80 -17.84 12.15 5.71
C ILE A 80 -17.55 13.61 6.02
N THR A 81 -18.56 14.32 6.50
CA THR A 81 -18.46 15.73 6.90
C THR A 81 -18.48 15.83 8.42
N TYR A 82 -17.55 16.58 8.98
CA TYR A 82 -17.43 16.77 10.42
C TYR A 82 -17.12 18.23 10.74
N MET A 83 -17.48 18.64 11.94
CA MET A 83 -17.11 19.94 12.50
C MET A 83 -15.97 19.73 13.48
N ASP A 84 -14.90 20.50 13.35
CA ASP A 84 -13.76 20.43 14.27
C ASP A 84 -14.11 21.03 15.66
N GLN A 85 -13.12 21.05 16.55
CA GLN A 85 -13.24 21.66 17.88
C GLN A 85 -13.39 23.18 17.87
N PHE A 86 -13.14 23.85 16.75
CA PHE A 86 -13.25 25.30 16.57
C PHE A 86 -14.53 25.72 15.84
N GLY A 87 -15.41 24.77 15.50
CA GLY A 87 -16.64 25.03 14.76
C GLY A 87 -16.48 25.11 13.24
N ILE A 88 -15.30 24.76 12.71
CA ILE A 88 -15.03 24.78 11.27
C ILE A 88 -15.44 23.44 10.65
N SER A 89 -16.23 23.50 9.60
CA SER A 89 -16.63 22.30 8.84
C SER A 89 -15.49 21.84 7.93
N SER A 90 -15.16 20.55 8.02
CA SER A 90 -14.22 19.87 7.12
C SER A 90 -14.84 18.56 6.65
N SER A 91 -14.24 17.93 5.65
CA SER A 91 -14.70 16.63 5.16
C SER A 91 -13.55 15.75 4.72
N PHE A 92 -13.72 14.44 4.88
CA PHE A 92 -12.91 13.46 4.16
C PHE A 92 -13.73 12.90 3.02
N SER A 93 -13.10 12.75 1.86
CA SER A 93 -13.74 12.14 0.70
C SER A 93 -12.76 11.28 -0.07
N CYS A 94 -13.27 10.22 -0.68
CA CYS A 94 -12.50 9.35 -1.54
C CYS A 94 -12.83 9.65 -3.00
N VAL A 95 -11.81 10.12 -3.71
CA VAL A 95 -11.91 10.61 -5.08
C VAL A 95 -11.45 9.51 -6.03
N ASN A 96 -12.22 9.28 -7.11
CA ASN A 96 -11.89 8.33 -8.17
C ASN A 96 -11.53 6.93 -7.66
N VAL A 97 -12.32 6.38 -6.72
CA VAL A 97 -12.08 5.02 -6.17
C VAL A 97 -12.16 3.99 -7.30
N GLY A 98 -11.16 3.12 -7.37
CA GLY A 98 -11.02 2.09 -8.40
C GLY A 98 -10.46 2.60 -9.74
N ALA A 99 -10.30 3.91 -9.92
CA ALA A 99 -9.71 4.45 -11.14
C ALA A 99 -8.20 4.16 -11.22
N ALA A 100 -7.71 4.03 -12.46
CA ALA A 100 -6.29 3.82 -12.73
C ALA A 100 -5.44 5.07 -12.45
N THR A 101 -6.05 6.25 -12.54
CA THR A 101 -5.38 7.56 -12.39
C THR A 101 -6.15 8.43 -11.41
N ASP A 102 -5.40 9.25 -10.66
CA ASP A 102 -5.92 10.27 -9.74
C ASP A 102 -6.88 9.77 -8.65
N SER A 103 -6.70 8.52 -8.21
CA SER A 103 -7.42 7.95 -7.08
C SER A 103 -6.76 8.35 -5.75
N HIS A 104 -7.46 9.09 -4.89
CA HIS A 104 -6.87 9.66 -3.67
C HIS A 104 -7.88 9.96 -2.56
N ILE A 105 -7.39 10.11 -1.31
CA ILE A 105 -8.19 10.60 -0.18
C ILE A 105 -7.99 12.10 -0.09
N ALA A 106 -9.07 12.86 -0.09
CA ALA A 106 -9.07 14.29 0.10
C ALA A 106 -9.57 14.68 1.49
N SER A 107 -8.92 15.68 2.10
CA SER A 107 -9.32 16.35 3.34
C SER A 107 -9.69 17.79 3.00
N GLY A 108 -10.98 18.08 2.81
CA GLY A 108 -11.48 19.44 2.56
C GLY A 108 -10.87 20.14 1.33
N SER A 109 -10.42 19.36 0.33
CA SER A 109 -9.72 19.75 -0.93
C SER A 109 -8.20 19.48 -0.96
N ALA A 110 -7.56 19.13 0.15
CA ALA A 110 -6.15 18.74 0.17
C ALA A 110 -5.98 17.23 -0.01
N ARG A 111 -5.01 16.80 -0.82
CA ARG A 111 -4.68 15.38 -1.04
C ARG A 111 -3.90 14.82 0.15
N LEU A 112 -4.36 13.70 0.74
CA LEU A 112 -3.69 13.02 1.86
C LEU A 112 -2.77 11.87 1.41
N THR A 113 -3.04 11.30 0.25
CA THR A 113 -2.31 10.16 -0.32
C THR A 113 -1.37 10.62 -1.43
N SER A 114 -0.23 9.97 -1.67
CA SER A 114 0.62 10.31 -2.83
C SER A 114 0.03 9.87 -4.19
N ASP A 115 0.64 10.32 -5.29
CA ASP A 115 0.29 9.94 -6.67
C ASP A 115 0.73 8.51 -7.04
N SER A 116 1.62 7.94 -6.23
CA SER A 116 2.19 6.62 -6.42
C SER A 116 1.31 5.47 -5.93
N ILE A 117 0.13 5.80 -5.40
CA ILE A 117 -0.85 4.84 -4.91
C ILE A 117 -2.23 5.15 -5.48
N LYS A 118 -3.07 4.12 -5.57
CA LYS A 118 -4.48 4.20 -5.95
C LYS A 118 -5.35 3.53 -4.91
N ILE A 119 -6.56 4.05 -4.74
CA ILE A 119 -7.53 3.55 -3.78
C ILE A 119 -8.45 2.57 -4.51
N ILE A 120 -8.46 1.33 -4.06
CA ILE A 120 -9.34 0.27 -4.58
C ILE A 120 -10.70 0.36 -3.90
N GLN A 121 -10.70 0.56 -2.58
CA GLN A 121 -11.90 0.65 -1.78
C GLN A 121 -11.71 1.72 -0.72
N CYS A 122 -12.75 2.50 -0.52
CA CYS A 122 -12.81 3.43 0.59
C CYS A 122 -14.25 3.56 1.06
N SER A 123 -14.44 3.43 2.38
CA SER A 123 -15.73 3.69 3.00
C SER A 123 -15.53 4.27 4.39
N PHE A 124 -16.26 5.35 4.66
CA PHE A 124 -16.53 5.92 5.97
C PHE A 124 -17.95 5.53 6.35
N VAL A 125 -18.15 4.94 7.52
CA VAL A 125 -19.47 4.57 8.03
C VAL A 125 -19.60 5.12 9.43
N CYS A 126 -20.48 6.11 9.61
CA CYS A 126 -20.78 6.70 10.89
C CYS A 126 -21.95 5.97 11.55
N THR A 127 -21.77 5.57 12.80
CA THR A 127 -22.81 5.03 13.66
C THR A 127 -23.12 6.04 14.76
N ARG A 128 -24.41 6.34 14.94
CA ARG A 128 -24.87 7.21 16.05
C ARG A 128 -24.53 6.59 17.40
N ALA A 129 -24.54 7.44 18.42
CA ALA A 129 -24.47 7.00 19.80
C ALA A 129 -25.75 6.21 20.14
N ASP A 130 -25.58 5.09 20.83
CA ASP A 130 -26.65 4.28 21.41
C ASP A 130 -26.49 4.24 22.93
N LEU A 131 -27.49 3.71 23.66
CA LEU A 131 -27.49 3.57 25.12
C LEU A 131 -26.22 2.90 25.71
N SER A 132 -25.49 2.13 24.91
CA SER A 132 -24.30 1.39 25.31
C SER A 132 -23.01 1.81 24.60
N ASN A 133 -23.06 2.64 23.54
CA ASN A 133 -21.89 2.94 22.70
C ASN A 133 -21.83 4.42 22.32
N PRO A 134 -20.67 5.09 22.49
CA PRO A 134 -20.47 6.44 21.98
C PRO A 134 -20.47 6.44 20.44
N PRO A 135 -20.73 7.61 19.81
CA PRO A 135 -20.78 7.70 18.36
C PRO A 135 -19.40 7.37 17.76
N SER A 136 -19.40 6.62 16.66
CA SER A 136 -18.16 6.10 16.08
C SER A 136 -18.17 6.15 14.55
N VAL A 137 -16.99 6.33 13.97
CA VAL A 137 -16.77 6.28 12.53
C VAL A 137 -15.88 5.09 12.22
N LYS A 138 -16.39 4.16 11.42
CA LYS A 138 -15.65 3.05 10.86
C LYS A 138 -15.07 3.45 9.52
N VAL A 139 -13.77 3.31 9.36
CA VAL A 139 -13.01 3.63 8.17
C VAL A 139 -12.45 2.33 7.61
N ASN A 140 -12.79 2.00 6.37
CA ASN A 140 -12.24 0.86 5.66
C ASN A 140 -11.58 1.36 4.37
N LEU A 141 -10.29 1.08 4.23
CA LEU A 141 -9.46 1.52 3.11
C LEU A 141 -8.74 0.31 2.53
N THR A 142 -8.78 0.18 1.20
CA THR A 142 -7.91 -0.72 0.45
C THR A 142 -7.16 0.10 -0.58
N VAL A 143 -5.83 0.01 -0.55
CA VAL A 143 -4.94 0.79 -1.40
C VAL A 143 -3.95 -0.16 -2.09
N GLN A 144 -3.56 0.21 -3.30
CA GLN A 144 -2.59 -0.50 -4.13
C GLN A 144 -1.59 0.48 -4.74
N ASP A 145 -0.39 0.03 -5.03
CA ASP A 145 0.61 0.79 -5.78
C ASP A 145 0.18 0.99 -7.25
N THR A 146 0.42 2.16 -7.84
CA THR A 146 0.07 2.43 -9.24
C THR A 146 1.05 1.81 -10.24
N THR A 147 2.30 1.61 -9.83
CA THR A 147 3.41 1.14 -10.67
C THR A 147 3.46 -0.38 -10.73
N TYR A 148 3.10 -1.05 -9.63
CA TYR A 148 3.15 -2.50 -9.52
C TYR A 148 1.75 -3.09 -9.33
N SER A 149 1.33 -3.96 -10.25
CA SER A 149 0.07 -4.70 -10.18
C SER A 149 0.31 -6.21 -10.30
N GLY A 150 -0.69 -7.03 -9.96
CA GLY A 150 -0.59 -8.49 -10.04
C GLY A 150 0.40 -9.08 -9.03
N SER A 151 1.27 -10.00 -9.46
CA SER A 151 2.20 -10.75 -8.59
C SER A 151 3.28 -9.88 -7.91
N GLN A 152 3.54 -8.68 -8.45
CA GLN A 152 4.51 -7.72 -7.92
C GLN A 152 3.85 -6.54 -7.19
N GLY A 153 2.54 -6.34 -7.37
CA GLY A 153 1.78 -5.32 -6.66
C GLY A 153 1.47 -5.72 -5.23
N SER A 154 1.44 -4.73 -4.34
CA SER A 154 0.96 -4.92 -2.97
C SER A 154 -0.40 -4.24 -2.78
N ASN A 155 -1.36 -5.00 -2.29
CA ASN A 155 -2.63 -4.47 -1.80
C ASN A 155 -2.61 -4.53 -0.28
N VAL A 156 -2.99 -3.43 0.36
CA VAL A 156 -3.11 -3.37 1.81
C VAL A 156 -4.52 -2.89 2.14
N THR A 157 -5.18 -3.64 3.01
CA THR A 157 -6.50 -3.33 3.52
C THR A 157 -6.38 -3.03 5.00
N THR A 158 -6.94 -1.91 5.43
CA THR A 158 -6.96 -1.47 6.81
C THR A 158 -8.37 -1.06 7.20
N GLU A 159 -8.80 -1.56 8.36
CA GLU A 159 -10.05 -1.19 8.99
C GLU A 159 -9.74 -0.55 10.35
N SER A 160 -10.32 0.63 10.61
CA SER A 160 -10.22 1.31 11.90
C SER A 160 -11.59 1.79 12.35
N LYS A 161 -11.85 1.70 13.65
CA LYS A 161 -13.07 2.21 14.28
C LYS A 161 -12.69 3.30 15.26
N ILE A 162 -13.14 4.52 14.97
CA ILE A 162 -12.77 5.73 15.69
C ILE A 162 -13.96 6.17 16.51
N TYR A 163 -13.79 6.23 17.83
CA TYR A 163 -14.79 6.82 18.71
C TYR A 163 -14.60 8.34 18.78
N LEU A 164 -15.70 9.07 18.64
CA LEU A 164 -15.71 10.52 18.86
C LEU A 164 -15.58 10.79 20.36
N ARG A 165 -14.98 11.92 20.74
CA ARG A 165 -14.70 12.24 22.15
C ARG A 165 -15.94 12.74 22.92
N ASN A 166 -16.99 13.16 22.22
CA ASN A 166 -18.15 13.81 22.82
C ASN A 166 -19.30 12.83 23.09
#